data_AF-A0AAV5MTZ8-F1
#
_entry.id   AF-A0AAV5MTZ8-F1
#
_cell.length_a   1.000
_cell.length_b   1.000
_cell.length_c   1.000
_cell.angle_alpha   90.00
_cell.angle_beta   90.00
_cell.angle_gamma   90.00
#
_symmetry.space_group_name_H-M   'P 1'
#
loop_
_entity.id
_entity.type
_entity.pdbx_description
1 polymer ?
#
loop_
_entity_poly.entity_id
_entity_poly.type
_entity_poly.pdbx_seq_one_letter_code
_entity_poly.pdbx_strand_id
1 'polypeptide(L)'
;LSGFDGVQAFPEGLGNLTSLRTLNLSGFNGVQVFPKGLENLTSLWTLNLSGFNRLQAFPEGLRSLNSLGRFNLLGFDRVQAFVKGLGNLTSLGTLNLS
;
A
#
# COMPACT_ATOMS: atom_id res chain seq x y z
N LEU A 1 4.59 13.25 9.78
CA LEU A 1 5.51 13.71 8.71
C LEU A 1 4.68 13.99 7.46
N SER A 2 4.17 15.22 7.32
CA SER A 2 3.59 15.73 6.07
C SER A 2 4.73 16.33 5.25
N GLY A 3 5.20 15.64 4.21
CA GLY A 3 6.37 16.09 3.45
C GLY A 3 6.74 15.26 2.22
N PHE A 4 5.85 14.38 1.75
CA PHE A 4 6.11 13.57 0.55
C PHE A 4 5.42 14.12 -0.71
N ASP A 5 4.97 15.39 -0.66
CA ASP A 5 4.43 16.08 -1.84
C ASP A 5 5.48 16.10 -2.95
N GLY A 6 5.15 15.48 -4.09
CA GLY A 6 6.04 15.38 -5.24
C GLY A 6 7.01 14.19 -5.23
N VAL A 7 6.98 13.31 -4.22
CA VAL A 7 7.77 12.08 -4.24
C VAL A 7 7.13 11.07 -5.20
N GLN A 8 7.83 10.80 -6.30
CA GLN A 8 7.37 9.90 -7.36
C GLN A 8 7.91 8.47 -7.22
N ALA A 9 8.90 8.26 -6.34
CA ALA A 9 9.56 6.98 -6.15
C ALA A 9 9.80 6.69 -4.66
N PHE A 10 9.79 5.43 -4.30
CA PHE A 10 10.03 4.99 -2.92
C PHE A 10 11.53 4.86 -2.66
N PRO A 11 11.97 4.88 -1.39
CA PRO A 11 13.37 4.70 -1.04
C PRO A 11 13.92 3.39 -1.61
N GLU A 12 15.14 3.43 -2.15
CA GLU A 12 15.87 2.22 -2.48
C GLU A 12 16.02 1.34 -1.23
N GLY A 13 15.88 0.03 -1.40
CA GLY A 13 16.02 -0.94 -0.31
C GLY A 13 14.79 -1.10 0.59
N LEU A 14 13.66 -0.42 0.35
CA LEU A 14 12.42 -0.65 1.09
C LEU A 14 12.06 -2.15 1.14
N GLY A 15 12.21 -2.85 0.01
CA GLY A 15 11.93 -4.29 -0.08
C GLY A 15 12.89 -5.21 0.68
N ASN A 16 13.99 -4.69 1.21
CA ASN A 16 14.91 -5.46 2.05
C ASN A 16 14.43 -5.55 3.50
N LEU A 17 13.43 -4.75 3.89
CA LEU A 17 12.87 -4.73 5.25
C LEU A 17 11.88 -5.89 5.46
N THR A 18 12.26 -7.13 5.16
CA THR A 18 11.37 -8.30 5.12
C THR A 18 10.69 -8.62 6.47
N SER A 19 11.23 -8.11 7.58
CA SER A 19 10.65 -8.23 8.93
C SER A 19 9.73 -7.06 9.32
N LEU A 20 9.53 -6.08 8.45
CA LEU A 20 8.72 -4.89 8.73
C LEU A 20 7.26 -5.31 8.98
N ARG A 21 6.70 -4.86 10.12
CA ARG A 21 5.31 -5.13 10.51
C ARG A 21 4.36 -3.99 10.15
N THR A 22 4.86 -2.76 10.10
CA THR A 22 4.06 -1.56 9.88
C THR A 22 4.75 -0.64 8.89
N LEU A 23 4.02 -0.24 7.85
CA LEU A 23 4.48 0.68 6.83
C LEU A 23 3.43 1.79 6.65
N ASN A 24 3.83 3.02 6.92
CA ASN A 24 2.99 4.19 6.72
C ASN A 24 3.55 5.02 5.57
N LEU A 25 2.78 5.11 4.49
CA LEU A 25 3.09 5.89 3.28
C LEU A 25 2.04 6.99 3.07
N SER A 26 1.24 7.31 4.08
CA SER A 26 0.23 8.38 3.95
C SER A 26 0.85 9.70 3.46
N GLY A 27 0.14 10.41 2.58
CA GLY A 27 0.59 11.68 2.02
C GLY A 27 1.43 11.59 0.75
N PHE A 28 1.72 10.39 0.23
CA PHE A 28 2.33 10.21 -1.11
C PHE A 28 1.27 10.37 -2.22
N ASN A 29 0.79 11.61 -2.41
CA ASN A 29 -0.25 11.95 -3.38
C ASN A 29 0.22 11.94 -4.85
N GLY A 30 1.53 11.91 -5.09
CA GLY A 30 2.13 11.95 -6.44
C GLY A 30 2.30 10.59 -7.11
N VAL A 31 2.19 9.50 -6.34
CA VAL A 31 2.57 8.15 -6.78
C VAL A 31 1.50 7.54 -7.69
N GLN A 32 1.89 7.25 -8.93
CA GLN A 32 1.06 6.52 -9.91
C GLN A 32 1.40 5.03 -9.98
N VAL A 33 2.66 4.70 -9.68
CA VAL A 33 3.19 3.34 -9.77
C VAL A 33 3.76 2.95 -8.42
N PHE A 34 3.31 1.81 -7.90
CA PHE A 34 3.82 1.24 -6.67
C PHE A 34 5.25 0.69 -6.88
N PRO A 35 6.12 0.76 -5.87
CA PRO A 35 7.51 0.39 -6.02
C PRO A 35 7.66 -1.12 -6.14
N LYS A 36 8.70 -1.53 -6.88
CA LYS A 36 9.21 -2.90 -6.81
C LYS A 36 9.78 -3.16 -5.41
N GLY A 37 9.65 -4.40 -4.95
CA GLY A 37 10.14 -4.86 -3.65
C GLY A 37 9.12 -4.84 -2.52
N LEU A 38 7.93 -4.25 -2.70
CA LEU A 38 6.87 -4.39 -1.69
C LEU A 38 6.37 -5.82 -1.58
N GLU A 39 6.42 -6.57 -2.67
CA GLU A 39 6.14 -8.00 -2.70
C GLU A 39 7.00 -8.81 -1.71
N ASN A 40 8.15 -8.26 -1.29
CA ASN A 40 9.06 -8.89 -0.32
C ASN A 40 8.67 -8.62 1.13
N LEU A 41 7.76 -7.68 1.41
CA LEU A 41 7.35 -7.33 2.77
C LEU A 41 6.30 -8.31 3.31
N THR A 42 6.56 -9.61 3.19
CA THR A 42 5.59 -10.67 3.50
C THR A 42 5.20 -10.74 4.99
N SER A 43 5.99 -10.12 5.89
CA SER A 43 5.67 -9.98 7.32
C SER A 43 4.75 -8.79 7.66
N LEU A 44 4.43 -7.95 6.66
CA LEU A 44 3.72 -6.69 6.87
C LEU A 44 2.29 -6.95 7.36
N TRP A 45 1.97 -6.39 8.52
CA TRP A 45 0.66 -6.51 9.16
C TRP A 45 -0.20 -5.27 8.94
N THR A 46 0.40 -4.09 8.90
CA THR A 46 -0.31 -2.82 8.74
C THR A 46 0.29 -1.99 7.62
N LEU A 47 -0.56 -1.60 6.67
CA LEU A 47 -0.23 -0.71 5.56
C LEU A 47 -1.18 0.49 5.55
N ASN A 48 -0.61 1.70 5.46
CA ASN A 48 -1.38 2.92 5.31
C ASN A 48 -0.99 3.66 4.03
N LEU A 49 -1.94 3.73 3.09
CA LEU A 49 -1.85 4.42 1.80
C LEU A 49 -2.89 5.54 1.68
N SER A 50 -3.25 6.15 2.81
CA SER A 50 -4.17 7.29 2.81
C SER A 50 -3.64 8.42 1.91
N GLY A 51 -4.49 8.94 1.03
CA GLY A 51 -4.16 10.01 0.08
C GLY A 51 -3.55 9.56 -1.25
N PHE A 52 -3.45 8.26 -1.53
CA PHE A 52 -3.01 7.73 -2.84
C PHE A 52 -4.11 7.82 -3.92
N ASN A 53 -4.59 9.02 -4.23
CA ASN A 53 -5.69 9.22 -5.17
C ASN A 53 -5.32 9.04 -6.66
N ARG A 54 -4.03 8.91 -7.00
CA ARG A 54 -3.53 8.75 -8.38
C ARG A 54 -3.33 7.30 -8.83
N LEU A 55 -3.47 6.31 -7.94
CA LEU A 55 -3.35 4.90 -8.34
C LEU A 55 -4.54 4.49 -9.21
N GLN A 56 -4.26 3.95 -10.39
CA GLN A 56 -5.31 3.56 -11.33
C GLN A 56 -5.77 2.11 -11.16
N ALA A 57 -4.94 1.27 -10.54
CA ALA A 57 -5.20 -0.16 -10.36
C ALA A 57 -4.56 -0.67 -9.07
N PHE A 58 -5.00 -1.85 -8.63
CA PHE A 58 -4.36 -2.55 -7.52
C PHE A 58 -2.91 -2.93 -7.89
N PRO A 59 -1.91 -2.52 -7.10
CA PRO A 59 -0.52 -2.89 -7.35
C PRO A 59 -0.29 -4.41 -7.28
N GLU A 60 0.34 -4.98 -8.30
CA GLU A 60 0.72 -6.40 -8.29
C GLU A 60 1.55 -6.78 -7.05
N GLY A 61 2.46 -5.91 -6.61
CA GLY A 61 3.30 -6.16 -5.42
C GLY A 61 2.51 -6.30 -4.11
N LEU A 62 1.31 -5.73 -4.01
CA LEU A 62 0.45 -5.93 -2.82
C LEU A 62 -0.17 -7.32 -2.77
N ARG A 63 -0.25 -8.05 -3.90
CA ARG A 63 -0.83 -9.40 -3.93
C ARG A 63 -0.03 -10.42 -3.15
N SER A 64 1.25 -10.17 -2.89
CA SER A 64 2.12 -11.04 -2.11
C SER A 64 2.04 -10.78 -0.59
N LEU A 65 1.30 -9.75 -0.15
CA LEU A 65 1.20 -9.37 1.25
C LEU A 65 0.16 -10.21 2.00
N ASN A 66 0.34 -11.53 1.99
CA ASN A 66 -0.60 -12.49 2.56
C ASN A 66 -0.82 -12.32 4.08
N SER A 67 0.13 -11.71 4.79
CA SER A 67 0.04 -11.42 6.24
C SER A 67 -0.67 -10.10 6.56
N LEU A 68 -1.10 -9.32 5.56
CA LEU A 68 -1.63 -7.98 5.80
C LEU A 68 -2.98 -8.05 6.52
N GLY A 69 -3.01 -7.66 7.79
CA GLY A 69 -4.21 -7.65 8.63
C GLY A 69 -4.97 -6.33 8.63
N ARG A 70 -4.27 -5.21 8.43
CA ARG A 70 -4.87 -3.86 8.42
C ARG A 70 -4.41 -3.06 7.22
N PHE A 71 -5.38 -2.55 6.45
CA PHE A 71 -5.13 -1.75 5.26
C PHE A 71 -5.95 -0.45 5.30
N ASN A 72 -5.28 0.70 5.29
CA ASN A 72 -5.94 2.02 5.26
C ASN A 72 -5.74 2.68 3.90
N LEU A 73 -6.85 3.10 3.29
CA LEU A 73 -6.96 3.75 1.98
C LEU A 73 -7.85 5.00 2.09
N LEU A 74 -7.71 5.79 3.15
CA LEU A 74 -8.53 7.00 3.34
C LEU A 74 -8.38 7.96 2.16
N GLY A 75 -9.49 8.51 1.68
CA GLY A 75 -9.52 9.41 0.52
C GLY A 75 -9.18 8.72 -0.82
N PHE A 76 -9.43 7.42 -0.92
CA PHE A 76 -9.23 6.66 -2.15
C PHE A 76 -10.52 6.55 -2.96
N ASP A 77 -10.67 7.40 -3.97
CA ASP A 77 -11.94 7.51 -4.72
C ASP A 77 -12.14 6.41 -5.78
N ARG A 78 -11.12 5.58 -6.05
CA ARG A 78 -11.11 4.57 -7.12
C ARG A 78 -11.34 3.14 -6.63
N VAL A 79 -12.12 2.99 -5.55
CA VAL A 79 -12.34 1.72 -4.85
C VAL A 79 -12.67 0.57 -5.80
N GLN A 80 -13.57 0.77 -6.79
CA GLN A 80 -13.98 -0.29 -7.73
C GLN A 80 -12.82 -0.95 -8.50
N ALA A 81 -11.81 -0.18 -8.92
CA ALA A 81 -10.64 -0.70 -9.61
C ALA A 81 -9.69 -1.47 -8.67
N PHE A 82 -9.81 -1.22 -7.37
CA PHE A 82 -8.96 -1.77 -6.32
C PHE A 82 -9.52 -3.05 -5.71
N VAL A 83 -10.86 -3.22 -5.64
CA VAL A 83 -11.51 -4.33 -4.93
C VAL A 83 -11.08 -5.70 -5.45
N LYS A 84 -10.91 -5.86 -6.77
CA LYS A 84 -10.52 -7.14 -7.37
C LYS A 84 -9.19 -7.66 -6.83
N GLY A 85 -8.24 -6.77 -6.53
CA GLY A 85 -6.94 -7.16 -6.01
C GLY A 85 -6.92 -7.46 -4.51
N LEU A 86 -7.96 -7.05 -3.76
CA LEU A 86 -8.09 -7.36 -2.34
C LEU A 86 -8.32 -8.85 -2.07
N GLY A 87 -8.79 -9.62 -3.05
CA GLY A 87 -9.04 -11.06 -2.90
C GLY A 87 -7.78 -11.87 -2.54
N ASN A 88 -6.59 -11.35 -2.82
CA ASN A 88 -5.32 -11.95 -2.44
C ASN A 88 -4.93 -11.69 -0.97
N LEU A 89 -5.52 -10.69 -0.31
CA LEU A 89 -5.20 -10.30 1.05
C LEU A 89 -6.00 -11.15 2.05
N THR A 90 -5.70 -12.44 2.09
CA THR A 90 -6.50 -13.45 2.83
C THR A 90 -6.52 -13.26 4.34
N SER A 91 -5.51 -12.59 4.92
CA SER A 91 -5.45 -12.26 6.35
C SER A 91 -6.10 -10.92 6.72
N LEU A 92 -6.67 -10.18 5.75
CA LEU A 92 -7.17 -8.83 5.96
C LEU A 92 -8.41 -8.83 6.88
N GLY A 93 -8.23 -8.36 8.11
CA GLY A 93 -9.30 -8.21 9.10
C GLY A 93 -9.87 -6.79 9.18
N THR A 94 -9.13 -5.79 8.70
CA THR A 94 -9.57 -4.39 8.72
C THR A 94 -9.20 -3.69 7.44
N LEU A 95 -10.22 -3.19 6.74
CA LEU A 95 -10.09 -2.32 5.57
C LEU A 95 -10.75 -0.98 5.87
N ASN A 96 -9.99 0.11 5.76
CA ASN A 96 -10.51 1.46 5.94
C ASN A 96 -10.52 2.21 4.60
N LEU A 97 -11.72 2.60 4.15
CA LEU A 97 -11.97 3.29 2.87
C LEU A 97 -12.59 4.70 3.04
N SER A 98 -12.86 5.14 4.28
CA SER A 98 -13.63 6.36 4.54
C SER A 98 -12.95 7.66 4.09
#